data_AF-A0A9P8JP35-F1
#
_entry.id   AF-A0A9P8JP35-F1
#
_cell.length_a   1.000
_cell.length_b   1.000
_cell.length_c   1.000
_cell.angle_alpha   90.00
_cell.angle_beta   90.00
_cell.angle_gamma   90.00
#
_symmetry.space_group_name_H-M   'P 1'
#
loop_
_entity.id
_entity.type
_entity.pdbx_description
1 polymer ?
#
loop_
_entity_poly.entity_id
_entity_poly.type
_entity_poly.pdbx_seq_one_letter_code
_entity_poly.pdbx_strand_id
1 'polypeptide(L)'
;LEDLQKGEALLPSDPKLRAHSRLWSDHVNRHIVPGFYRYLQAQEEKSQIENGEELKEQISKLVDAADKSGPFFLGDKMTFVDVQMAPWVIRLRKVLQPYRGWPEPEKGTRWAAWVNAIEQDHAVRATTSTDALYNESYQRYAENRPNTSQVQQAINSGRGLP
;
A
#
# COMPACT_ATOMS: atom_id res chain seq x y z
N LEU A 1 18.75 9.86 4.44
CA LEU A 1 18.27 11.22 4.81
C LEU A 1 17.92 11.27 6.29
N GLU A 2 17.10 10.33 6.79
CA GLU A 2 16.80 10.20 8.23
C GLU A 2 18.04 10.12 9.12
N ASP A 3 18.98 9.20 8.83
CA ASP A 3 20.20 9.07 9.65
C ASP A 3 21.14 10.28 9.52
N LEU A 4 20.95 11.11 8.50
CA LEU A 4 21.68 12.37 8.32
C LEU A 4 20.98 13.55 9.02
N GLN A 5 19.81 13.33 9.63
CA GLN A 5 18.98 14.34 10.29
C GLN A 5 18.72 15.57 9.42
N LYS A 6 18.50 15.35 8.12
CA LYS A 6 18.19 16.40 7.15
C LYS A 6 16.71 16.39 6.80
N GLY A 7 16.04 17.52 7.00
CA GLY A 7 14.61 17.69 6.71
C GLY A 7 13.71 17.36 7.90
N GLU A 8 12.42 17.16 7.64
CA GLU A 8 11.46 16.72 8.66
C GLU A 8 11.64 15.23 8.94
N ALA A 9 11.75 14.86 10.21
CA ALA A 9 11.93 13.47 10.63
C ALA A 9 10.61 12.70 10.51
N LEU A 10 10.63 11.62 9.73
CA LEU A 10 9.50 10.72 9.53
C LEU A 10 9.40 9.66 10.64
N LEU A 11 10.51 9.39 11.33
CA LEU A 11 10.54 8.49 12.47
C LEU A 11 10.47 9.28 13.78
N PRO A 12 9.64 8.85 14.75
CA PRO A 12 9.56 9.50 16.05
C PRO A 12 10.88 9.34 16.83
N SER A 13 11.18 10.31 17.68
CA SER A 13 12.36 10.31 18.56
C SER A 13 12.24 9.28 19.68
N ASP A 14 11.01 9.02 20.16
CA ASP A 14 10.75 7.99 21.17
C ASP A 14 11.11 6.59 20.63
N PRO A 15 12.01 5.84 21.31
CA PRO A 15 12.46 4.54 20.82
C PRO A 15 11.34 3.51 20.62
N LYS A 16 10.30 3.53 21.47
CA LYS A 16 9.20 2.57 21.40
C LYS A 16 8.31 2.87 20.19
N LEU A 17 7.91 4.12 19.98
CA LEU A 17 7.16 4.54 18.79
C LEU A 17 7.96 4.33 17.51
N ARG A 18 9.29 4.45 17.58
CA ARG A 18 10.17 4.19 16.44
C ARG A 18 10.19 2.71 16.05
N ALA A 19 10.27 1.83 17.06
CA ALA A 19 10.14 0.39 16.85
C ALA A 19 8.75 0.02 16.32
N HIS A 20 7.70 0.66 16.86
CA HIS A 20 6.33 0.47 16.40
C HIS A 20 6.14 0.86 14.92
N SER A 21 6.69 2.01 14.50
CA SER A 21 6.66 2.45 13.10
C SER A 21 7.33 1.44 12.16
N ARG A 22 8.47 0.87 12.59
CA ARG A 22 9.19 -0.14 11.81
C ARG A 22 8.43 -1.45 11.69
N LEU A 23 7.77 -1.88 12.78
CA LEU A 23 6.95 -3.09 12.78
C LEU A 23 5.82 -2.99 11.74
N TRP A 24 5.10 -1.87 11.71
CA TRP A 24 4.02 -1.68 10.75
C TRP A 24 4.49 -1.42 9.32
N SER A 25 5.66 -0.82 9.16
CA SER A 25 6.32 -0.74 7.85
C SER A 25 6.73 -2.13 7.33
N ASP A 26 7.18 -3.03 8.21
CA ASP A 26 7.47 -4.42 7.87
C ASP A 26 6.18 -5.18 7.49
N HIS A 27 5.07 -4.94 8.21
CA HIS A 27 3.74 -5.48 7.85
C HIS A 27 3.31 -5.05 6.44
N VAL A 28 3.46 -3.76 6.10
CA VAL A 28 3.19 -3.28 4.73
C VAL A 28 4.01 -4.09 3.72
N ASN A 29 5.33 -4.19 3.92
CA ASN A 29 6.24 -4.85 2.98
C ASN A 29 6.03 -6.37 2.87
N ARG A 30 5.66 -7.04 3.96
CA ARG A 30 5.52 -8.50 4.00
C ARG A 30 4.13 -8.99 3.64
N HIS A 31 3.09 -8.18 3.82
CA HIS A 31 1.71 -8.65 3.73
C HIS A 31 0.91 -7.85 2.70
N ILE A 32 0.96 -6.52 2.76
CA ILE A 32 0.19 -5.68 1.85
C ILE A 32 0.79 -5.69 0.44
N VAL A 33 2.11 -5.52 0.30
CA VAL A 33 2.75 -5.48 -1.02
C VAL A 33 2.62 -6.81 -1.76
N PRO A 34 2.92 -7.98 -1.15
CA PRO A 34 2.72 -9.25 -1.82
C PRO A 34 1.24 -9.55 -2.07
N GLY A 35 0.35 -9.19 -1.12
CA GLY A 35 -1.10 -9.34 -1.27
C GLY A 35 -1.67 -8.55 -2.44
N PHE A 36 -1.21 -7.30 -2.64
CA PHE A 36 -1.55 -6.48 -3.81
C PHE A 36 -1.23 -7.23 -5.10
N TYR A 37 -0.03 -7.80 -5.21
CA TYR A 37 0.38 -8.49 -6.42
C TYR A 37 -0.30 -9.85 -6.59
N ARG A 38 -0.58 -10.60 -5.51
CA ARG A 38 -1.37 -11.83 -5.57
C ARG A 38 -2.76 -11.56 -6.14
N TYR A 39 -3.44 -10.55 -5.61
CA TYR A 39 -4.76 -10.16 -6.08
C TYR A 39 -4.73 -9.66 -7.53
N LEU A 40 -3.77 -8.81 -7.88
CA LEU A 40 -3.61 -8.31 -9.25
C LEU A 40 -3.32 -9.45 -10.25
N GLN A 41 -2.51 -10.44 -9.89
CA GLN A 41 -2.10 -11.53 -10.78
C GLN A 41 -3.11 -12.69 -10.83
N ALA A 42 -4.07 -12.75 -9.91
CA ALA A 42 -5.09 -13.80 -9.89
C ALA A 42 -5.92 -13.77 -11.18
N GLN A 43 -5.99 -14.91 -11.88
CA GLN A 43 -6.75 -15.06 -13.12
C GLN A 43 -8.12 -15.71 -12.86
N GLU A 44 -8.16 -16.71 -11.98
CA GLU A 44 -9.39 -17.41 -11.60
C GLU A 44 -10.23 -16.58 -10.62
N GLU A 45 -11.56 -16.53 -10.84
CA GLU A 45 -12.50 -15.76 -10.02
C GLU A 45 -12.40 -16.11 -8.53
N LYS A 46 -12.35 -17.40 -8.20
CA LYS A 46 -12.19 -17.88 -6.82
C LYS A 46 -10.94 -17.28 -6.17
N SER A 47 -9.80 -17.31 -6.86
CA SER A 47 -8.55 -16.76 -6.35
C SER A 47 -8.59 -15.23 -6.26
N GLN A 48 -9.34 -14.55 -7.12
CA GLN A 48 -9.53 -13.10 -7.00
C GLN A 48 -10.30 -12.75 -5.73
N ILE A 49 -11.37 -13.48 -5.41
CA ILE A 49 -12.15 -13.28 -4.18
C ILE A 49 -11.26 -13.52 -2.95
N GLU A 50 -10.62 -14.68 -2.87
CA GLU A 50 -9.78 -15.06 -1.73
C GLU A 50 -8.63 -14.06 -1.49
N ASN A 51 -7.88 -13.70 -2.54
CA ASN A 51 -6.77 -12.75 -2.41
C ASN A 51 -7.25 -11.32 -2.11
N GLY A 52 -8.42 -10.92 -2.63
CA GLY A 52 -9.01 -9.61 -2.34
C GLY A 52 -9.44 -9.49 -0.88
N GLU A 53 -10.06 -10.53 -0.32
CA GLU A 53 -10.41 -10.61 1.10
C GLU A 53 -9.17 -10.62 2.00
N GLU A 54 -8.15 -11.41 1.66
CA GLU A 54 -6.88 -11.44 2.40
C GLU A 54 -6.23 -10.04 2.43
N LEU A 55 -6.15 -9.36 1.28
CA LEU A 55 -5.58 -8.01 1.20
C LEU A 55 -6.37 -7.01 2.07
N LYS A 56 -7.70 -7.08 2.03
CA LYS A 56 -8.57 -6.23 2.85
C LYS A 56 -8.36 -6.48 4.34
N GLU A 57 -8.20 -7.74 4.75
CA GLU A 57 -7.90 -8.10 6.14
C GLU A 57 -6.56 -7.49 6.61
N GLN A 58 -5.51 -7.61 5.79
CA GLN A 58 -4.18 -7.09 6.14
C GLN A 58 -4.15 -5.56 6.21
N ILE A 59 -4.90 -4.87 5.34
CA ILE A 59 -5.10 -3.42 5.42
C ILE A 59 -5.88 -3.06 6.70
N SER A 60 -6.92 -3.82 7.04
CA SER A 60 -7.74 -3.56 8.23
C SER A 60 -6.90 -3.65 9.51
N LYS A 61 -6.02 -4.67 9.64
CA LYS A 61 -5.06 -4.77 10.76
C LYS A 61 -4.17 -3.53 10.90
N LEU A 62 -3.71 -2.98 9.78
CA LEU A 62 -2.90 -1.76 9.76
C LEU A 62 -3.74 -0.54 10.18
N VAL A 63 -4.98 -0.42 9.70
CA VAL A 63 -5.90 0.67 10.08
C VAL A 63 -6.26 0.60 11.57
N ASP A 64 -6.49 -0.58 12.13
CA ASP A 64 -6.82 -0.77 13.55
C ASP A 64 -5.67 -0.35 14.49
N ALA A 65 -4.44 -0.40 13.99
CA ALA A 65 -3.26 0.01 14.72
C ALA A 65 -2.90 1.49 14.55
N ALA A 66 -3.48 2.16 13.57
CA ALA A 66 -3.29 3.59 13.35
C ALA A 66 -3.96 4.41 14.47
N ASP A 67 -3.50 5.64 14.65
CA ASP A 67 -4.16 6.60 15.53
C ASP A 67 -5.63 6.74 15.15
N LYS A 68 -6.52 6.68 16.15
CA LYS A 68 -7.97 6.66 15.94
C LYS A 68 -8.52 7.99 15.40
N SER A 69 -7.84 9.09 15.69
CA SER A 69 -8.30 10.45 15.42
C SER A 69 -7.53 11.16 14.31
N GLY A 70 -6.27 10.80 14.10
CA GLY A 70 -5.41 11.44 13.12
C GLY A 70 -5.88 11.20 11.70
N PRO A 71 -5.47 12.06 10.74
CA PRO A 71 -5.48 11.67 9.34
C PRO A 71 -4.41 10.59 9.05
N PHE A 72 -3.23 10.64 9.68
CA PHE A 72 -2.07 9.77 9.41
C PHE A 72 -1.83 8.71 10.50
N PHE A 73 -0.89 7.79 10.25
CA PHE A 73 -0.72 6.57 11.05
C PHE A 73 -0.46 6.85 12.54
N LEU A 74 0.39 7.82 12.86
CA LEU A 74 0.70 8.21 14.26
C LEU A 74 -0.02 9.49 14.71
N GLY A 75 -1.02 9.97 13.97
CA GLY A 75 -1.77 11.17 14.31
C GLY A 75 -1.79 12.21 13.18
N ASP A 76 -1.40 13.44 13.50
CA ASP A 76 -1.64 14.61 12.63
C ASP A 76 -0.62 14.79 11.50
N LYS A 77 0.54 14.15 11.61
CA LYS A 77 1.64 14.31 10.66
C LYS A 77 1.93 13.04 9.91
N MET A 78 2.32 13.18 8.64
CA MET A 78 2.84 12.06 7.85
C MET A 78 4.12 11.52 8.48
N THR A 79 4.18 10.21 8.64
CA THR A 79 5.30 9.50 9.26
C THR A 79 5.83 8.39 8.35
N PHE A 80 6.83 7.66 8.82
CA PHE A 80 7.48 6.60 8.06
C PHE A 80 6.49 5.52 7.58
N VAL A 81 5.47 5.15 8.36
CA VAL A 81 4.47 4.15 7.96
C VAL A 81 3.61 4.68 6.81
N ASP A 82 3.19 5.93 6.88
CA ASP A 82 2.42 6.59 5.83
C ASP A 82 3.19 6.63 4.51
N VAL A 83 4.48 6.98 4.56
CA VAL A 83 5.36 7.00 3.38
C VAL A 83 5.53 5.61 2.77
N GLN A 84 5.61 4.56 3.57
CA GLN A 84 5.68 3.17 3.09
C GLN A 84 4.35 2.72 2.46
N MET A 85 3.22 3.16 3.01
CA MET A 85 1.89 2.77 2.54
C MET A 85 1.41 3.62 1.34
N ALA A 86 1.84 4.88 1.22
CA ALA A 86 1.34 5.84 0.24
C ALA A 86 1.39 5.35 -1.22
N PRO A 87 2.49 4.74 -1.71
CA PRO A 87 2.53 4.23 -3.07
C PRO A 87 1.45 3.14 -3.32
N TRP A 88 1.08 2.38 -2.30
CA TRP A 88 0.07 1.33 -2.39
C TRP A 88 -1.34 1.88 -2.30
N VAL A 89 -1.59 2.87 -1.44
CA VAL A 89 -2.88 3.60 -1.44
C VAL A 89 -3.22 4.11 -2.83
N ILE A 90 -2.28 4.79 -3.48
CA ILE A 90 -2.45 5.31 -4.84
C ILE A 90 -2.76 4.19 -5.85
N ARG A 91 -2.08 3.04 -5.72
CA ARG A 91 -2.25 1.90 -6.63
C ARG A 91 -3.49 1.06 -6.37
N LEU A 92 -4.05 1.05 -5.16
CA LEU A 92 -5.34 0.40 -4.88
C LEU A 92 -6.40 0.98 -5.84
N ARG A 93 -6.47 2.30 -5.93
CA ARG A 93 -7.40 3.00 -6.84
C ARG A 93 -6.94 2.97 -8.30
N LYS A 94 -5.71 3.39 -8.59
CA LYS A 94 -5.26 3.53 -10.00
C LYS A 94 -5.00 2.20 -10.72
N VAL A 95 -4.82 1.09 -9.99
CA VAL A 95 -4.47 -0.21 -10.56
C VAL A 95 -5.50 -1.28 -10.20
N LEU A 96 -5.76 -1.55 -8.92
CA LEU A 96 -6.65 -2.66 -8.57
C LEU A 96 -8.12 -2.37 -8.88
N GLN A 97 -8.58 -1.12 -8.79
CA GLN A 97 -9.95 -0.77 -9.18
C GLN A 97 -10.23 -1.07 -10.67
N PRO A 98 -9.46 -0.58 -11.65
CA PRO A 98 -9.74 -0.88 -13.05
C PRO A 98 -9.49 -2.34 -13.43
N TYR A 99 -8.51 -3.03 -12.81
CA TYR A 99 -8.19 -4.42 -13.18
C TYR A 99 -8.98 -5.48 -12.42
N ARG A 100 -9.41 -5.20 -11.20
CA ARG A 100 -10.00 -6.20 -10.28
C ARG A 100 -11.21 -5.69 -9.50
N GLY A 101 -11.64 -4.45 -9.71
CA GLY A 101 -12.82 -3.90 -9.04
C GLY A 101 -12.61 -3.60 -7.55
N TRP A 102 -11.38 -3.29 -7.13
CA TRP A 102 -11.10 -2.87 -5.75
C TRP A 102 -12.01 -1.71 -5.33
N PRO A 103 -12.70 -1.81 -4.19
CA PRO A 103 -13.73 -0.84 -3.81
C PRO A 103 -13.12 0.49 -3.36
N GLU A 104 -13.88 1.56 -3.58
CA GLU A 104 -13.58 2.87 -2.99
C GLU A 104 -13.69 2.80 -1.45
N PRO A 105 -12.88 3.57 -0.71
CA PRO A 105 -13.00 3.67 0.74
C PRO A 105 -14.40 4.15 1.15
N GLU A 106 -15.00 3.47 2.13
CA GLU A 106 -16.29 3.88 2.67
C GLU A 106 -16.18 5.23 3.39
N LYS A 107 -17.00 6.20 2.97
CA LYS A 107 -16.97 7.56 3.52
C LYS A 107 -17.22 7.56 5.03
N GLY A 108 -16.46 8.38 5.75
CA GLY A 108 -16.57 8.50 7.20
C GLY A 108 -15.78 7.44 7.98
N THR A 109 -15.19 6.45 7.31
CA THR A 109 -14.31 5.48 7.98
C THR A 109 -12.91 6.05 8.22
N ARG A 110 -12.19 5.45 9.18
CA ARG A 110 -10.77 5.77 9.43
C ARG A 110 -9.90 5.53 8.20
N TRP A 111 -10.19 4.46 7.45
CA TRP A 111 -9.52 4.15 6.19
C TRP A 111 -9.72 5.25 5.15
N ALA A 112 -10.95 5.71 4.94
CA ALA A 112 -11.22 6.81 4.01
C ALA A 112 -10.52 8.11 4.42
N ALA A 113 -10.47 8.43 5.72
CA ALA A 113 -9.71 9.58 6.22
C ALA A 113 -8.21 9.46 5.89
N TRP A 114 -7.63 8.27 6.07
CA TRP A 114 -6.23 8.03 5.78
C TRP A 114 -5.90 8.11 4.29
N VAL A 115 -6.72 7.47 3.45
CA VAL A 115 -6.58 7.53 1.99
C VAL A 115 -6.62 8.98 1.52
N ASN A 116 -7.62 9.75 1.97
CA ASN A 116 -7.75 11.16 1.60
C ASN A 116 -6.52 11.98 2.02
N ALA A 117 -6.00 11.77 3.23
CA ALA A 117 -4.82 12.48 3.71
C ALA A 117 -3.57 12.18 2.87
N ILE A 118 -3.36 10.91 2.52
CA ILE A 118 -2.25 10.49 1.66
C ILE A 118 -2.41 11.05 0.24
N GLU A 119 -3.59 10.93 -0.37
CA GLU A 119 -3.82 11.40 -1.75
C GLU A 119 -3.72 12.93 -1.88
N GLN A 120 -4.01 13.68 -0.82
CA GLN A 120 -3.93 15.13 -0.81
C GLN A 120 -2.55 15.67 -0.44
N ASP A 121 -1.67 14.85 0.12
CA ASP A 121 -0.32 15.27 0.49
C ASP A 121 0.50 15.74 -0.72
N HIS A 122 1.19 16.86 -0.54
CA HIS A 122 1.93 17.53 -1.61
C HIS A 122 3.06 16.65 -2.19
N ALA A 123 3.79 15.91 -1.36
CA ALA A 123 4.92 15.09 -1.79
C ALA A 123 4.44 13.84 -2.52
N VAL A 124 3.33 13.25 -2.07
CA VAL A 124 2.66 12.14 -2.77
C VAL A 124 2.18 12.60 -4.15
N ARG A 125 1.49 13.74 -4.23
CA ARG A 125 1.01 14.28 -5.51
C ARG A 125 2.15 14.64 -6.47
N ALA A 126 3.25 15.21 -5.96
CA ALA A 126 4.43 15.56 -6.75
C ALA A 126 5.16 14.35 -7.34
N THR A 127 4.90 13.14 -6.82
CA THR A 127 5.54 11.89 -7.27
C THR A 127 4.57 10.91 -7.94
N THR A 128 3.32 11.32 -8.15
CA THR A 128 2.27 10.47 -8.74
C THR A 128 2.10 10.76 -10.24
N SER A 129 2.21 9.70 -11.05
CA SER A 129 1.97 9.75 -12.50
C SER A 129 0.47 9.71 -12.87
N THR A 130 0.19 9.85 -14.16
CA THR A 130 -1.17 9.76 -14.72
C THR A 130 -1.74 8.34 -14.61
N ASP A 131 -3.08 8.25 -14.57
CA ASP A 131 -3.80 6.97 -14.49
C ASP A 131 -3.47 6.04 -15.67
N ALA A 132 -3.35 6.62 -16.87
CA ALA A 132 -3.00 5.87 -18.08
C ALA A 132 -1.63 5.19 -17.94
N LEU A 133 -0.63 5.90 -17.42
CA LEU A 133 0.72 5.34 -17.24
C LEU A 133 0.72 4.23 -16.18
N TYR A 134 -0.05 4.37 -15.10
CA TYR A 134 -0.23 3.29 -14.12
C TYR A 134 -0.89 2.07 -14.73
N ASN A 135 -1.98 2.26 -15.47
CA ASN A 135 -2.72 1.16 -16.09
C ASN A 135 -1.81 0.38 -17.06
N GLU A 136 -1.11 1.07 -17.97
CA GLU A 136 -0.18 0.45 -18.92
C GLU A 136 0.98 -0.28 -18.22
N SER A 137 1.62 0.36 -17.23
CA SER A 137 2.77 -0.21 -16.52
C SER A 137 2.44 -1.51 -15.76
N TYR A 138 1.18 -1.67 -15.34
CA TYR A 138 0.71 -2.80 -14.55
C TYR A 138 0.00 -3.89 -15.38
N GLN A 139 -0.28 -3.66 -16.65
CA GLN A 139 -0.97 -4.60 -17.53
C GLN A 139 -0.33 -5.99 -17.53
N ARG A 140 1.01 -6.06 -17.61
CA ARG A 140 1.74 -7.35 -17.59
C ARG A 140 1.51 -8.17 -16.33
N TYR A 141 1.28 -7.52 -15.19
CA TYR A 141 0.98 -8.19 -13.93
C TYR A 141 -0.50 -8.60 -13.89
N ALA A 142 -1.41 -7.73 -14.35
CA ALA A 142 -2.84 -8.02 -14.39
C ALA A 142 -3.18 -9.24 -15.27
N GLU A 143 -2.46 -9.39 -16.39
CA GLU A 143 -2.59 -10.54 -17.30
C GLU A 143 -1.72 -11.74 -16.88
N ASN A 144 -0.97 -11.62 -15.78
CA ASN A 144 -0.01 -12.61 -15.29
C ASN A 144 0.92 -13.16 -16.39
N ARG A 145 1.40 -12.28 -17.28
CA ARG A 145 2.22 -12.68 -18.43
C ARG A 145 3.53 -13.30 -17.94
N PRO A 146 3.87 -14.54 -18.36
CA PRO A 146 5.10 -15.19 -17.91
C PRO A 146 6.34 -14.42 -18.38
N ASN A 147 7.41 -14.48 -17.60
CA ASN A 147 8.73 -13.93 -17.94
C ASN A 147 8.79 -12.42 -18.16
N THR A 148 7.86 -11.65 -17.58
CA THR A 148 7.81 -10.19 -17.73
C THR A 148 8.38 -9.41 -16.54
N SER A 149 8.59 -10.06 -15.39
CA SER A 149 9.16 -9.46 -14.18
C SER A 149 9.57 -10.52 -13.15
N GLN A 150 10.62 -10.25 -12.37
CA GLN A 150 11.02 -11.07 -11.22
C GLN A 150 9.95 -11.08 -10.12
N VAL A 151 9.20 -9.98 -9.95
CA VAL A 151 8.08 -9.88 -9.01
C VAL A 151 6.96 -10.87 -9.37
N GLN A 152 6.63 -10.98 -10.65
CA GLN A 152 5.60 -11.91 -11.14
C GLN A 152 6.00 -13.37 -10.85
N GLN A 153 7.25 -13.72 -11.14
CA GLN A 153 7.79 -15.06 -10.86
C GLN A 153 7.84 -15.37 -9.36
N ALA A 154 8.22 -14.42 -8.52
CA ALA A 154 8.27 -14.59 -7.06
C ALA A 154 6.88 -14.90 -6.49
N ILE A 155 5.88 -14.09 -6.87
CA ILE A 155 4.49 -14.26 -6.42
C ILE A 155 3.92 -15.62 -6.83
N ASN A 156 4.08 -16.02 -8.10
CA ASN A 156 3.57 -17.30 -8.58
C ASN A 156 4.28 -18.52 -7.96
N SER A 157 5.50 -18.35 -7.47
CA SER A 157 6.25 -19.41 -6.79
C SER A 157 6.13 -19.37 -5.26
N GLY A 158 5.31 -18.48 -4.71
CA GLY A 158 5.15 -18.31 -3.26
C GLY A 158 6.41 -17.79 -2.56
N ARG A 159 7.36 -17.21 -3.29
CA ARG A 159 8.61 -16.66 -2.75
C ARG A 159 8.44 -15.19 -2.36
N GLY A 160 9.32 -14.73 -1.47
CA GLY A 160 9.42 -13.30 -1.14
C GLY A 160 9.75 -12.46 -2.36
N LEU A 161 9.30 -11.20 -2.36
CA LEU A 161 9.61 -10.25 -3.42
C LEU A 161 11.13 -9.98 -3.50
N PRO A 162 11.69 -9.85 -4.72
CA PRO A 162 13.11 -9.56 -4.94
C PRO A 162 13.51 -8.14 -4.53
#